data_AF-A0A496YCP0-F1
#
_entry.id   AF-A0A496YCP0-F1
#
_cell.length_a   1.000
_cell.length_b   1.000
_cell.length_c   1.000
_cell.angle_alpha   90.00
_cell.angle_beta   90.00
_cell.angle_gamma   90.00
#
_symmetry.space_group_name_H-M   'P 1'
#
loop_
_entity.id
_entity.type
_entity.pdbx_description
1 polymer ?
#
loop_
_entity_poly.entity_id
_entity_poly.type
_entity_poly.pdbx_seq_one_letter_code
_entity_poly.pdbx_strand_id
1 'polypeptide(L)'
;MDQWQKTSCVLCAQNCGLEVLVKENRITKVRPDKSNPRSEGYACRKGLNIAHHQHHSDRLSSPLKRTADGFERISWDQAVNEIAGKLRALVDAHGPRCLAYMGGGGQGCHFEAAFGVRLLRAMGSFYHYNALGQELTGEFWAWGRATGRQYLFGIPDHHNTDVLLAVGWNGMMSHQMPQARRFLTRFSKDPDKTLVVIDPRLSETARIADIHLAIRPGTDALLTRAMIAIILGEGWNDTDYIDRHVTGFEKMRPLFDSFDAEAAVKVCGLDFDQVRHVCHLLATRKSSMHPDLGILMNRHSTATSCLQIILLAVCGRIGVPGGNVIPGHLVPIGSHSDERDPRTWRTVASDYPAIMGVFPP
;
A
#
# COMPACT_ATOMS: atom_id res chain seq x y z
N MET A 1 -31.10 -22.24 18.21
CA MET A 1 -30.06 -21.76 19.13
C MET A 1 -29.30 -20.64 18.45
N ASP A 2 -29.12 -19.54 19.16
CA ASP A 2 -28.35 -18.37 18.71
C ASP A 2 -26.87 -18.75 18.56
N GLN A 3 -26.44 -19.07 17.33
CA GLN A 3 -25.08 -19.54 17.07
C GLN A 3 -24.18 -18.38 16.65
N TRP A 4 -23.05 -18.24 17.33
CA TRP A 4 -21.95 -17.39 16.88
C TRP A 4 -21.27 -18.02 15.67
N GLN A 5 -21.13 -17.23 14.61
CA GLN A 5 -20.48 -17.63 13.37
C GLN A 5 -19.18 -16.86 13.22
N LYS A 6 -18.09 -17.56 12.84
CA LYS A 6 -16.81 -16.93 12.55
C LYS A 6 -16.84 -16.30 11.16
N THR A 7 -16.23 -15.14 11.05
CA THR A 7 -16.04 -14.40 9.80
C THR A 7 -14.79 -13.54 9.89
N SER A 8 -14.53 -12.73 8.86
CA SER A 8 -13.42 -11.80 8.82
C SER A 8 -13.91 -10.40 8.49
N CYS A 9 -13.26 -9.40 9.07
CA CYS A 9 -13.45 -8.01 8.67
C CYS A 9 -12.99 -7.83 7.22
N VAL A 10 -13.81 -7.17 6.40
CA VAL A 10 -13.51 -6.92 4.97
C VAL A 10 -13.15 -5.46 4.69
N LEU A 11 -12.89 -4.63 5.71
CA LEU A 11 -12.72 -3.18 5.51
C LEU A 11 -11.29 -2.74 5.19
N CYS A 12 -10.28 -3.49 5.61
CA CYS A 12 -8.87 -3.19 5.30
C CYS A 12 -8.10 -4.50 5.06
N ALA A 13 -6.87 -4.40 4.56
CA ALA A 13 -6.00 -5.53 4.19
C ALA A 13 -5.61 -6.49 5.34
N GLN A 14 -6.02 -6.20 6.58
CA GLN A 14 -5.64 -7.01 7.75
C GLN A 14 -6.58 -8.17 8.05
N ASN A 15 -7.80 -8.17 7.48
CA ASN A 15 -8.76 -9.26 7.60
C ASN A 15 -8.93 -9.83 9.04
N CYS A 16 -9.01 -8.95 10.04
CA CYS A 16 -9.12 -9.37 11.45
C CYS A 16 -10.33 -10.30 11.66
N GLY A 17 -10.15 -11.35 12.47
CA GLY A 17 -11.19 -12.32 12.77
C GLY A 17 -12.30 -11.71 13.64
N LEU A 18 -13.54 -12.03 13.29
CA LEU A 18 -14.75 -11.61 14.00
C LEU A 18 -15.65 -12.83 14.25
N GLU A 19 -16.40 -12.79 15.33
CA GLU A 19 -17.56 -13.64 15.56
C GLU A 19 -18.82 -12.77 15.48
N VAL A 20 -19.81 -13.23 14.73
CA VAL A 20 -21.09 -12.56 14.57
C VAL A 20 -22.23 -13.42 15.09
N LEU A 21 -23.16 -12.82 15.82
CA LEU A 21 -24.40 -13.47 16.20
C LEU A 21 -25.49 -13.13 15.17
N VAL A 22 -26.03 -14.15 14.53
CA VAL A 22 -27.09 -14.00 13.52
C VAL A 22 -28.43 -14.45 14.10
N LYS A 23 -29.43 -13.57 14.01
CA LYS A 23 -30.84 -13.86 14.35
C LYS A 23 -31.71 -13.40 13.21
N GLU A 24 -32.64 -14.24 12.76
CA GLU A 24 -33.61 -13.86 11.71
C GLU A 24 -32.92 -13.25 10.47
N ASN A 25 -31.81 -13.88 10.04
CA ASN A 25 -30.97 -13.43 8.92
C ASN A 25 -30.37 -12.01 9.09
N ARG A 26 -30.17 -11.55 10.34
CA ARG A 26 -29.56 -10.27 10.67
C ARG A 26 -28.42 -10.43 11.66
N ILE A 27 -27.32 -9.72 11.42
CA ILE A 27 -26.23 -9.56 12.39
C ILE A 27 -26.74 -8.70 13.55
N THR A 28 -26.76 -9.26 14.76
CA THR A 28 -27.25 -8.58 15.98
C THR A 28 -26.14 -8.21 16.94
N LYS A 29 -25.06 -8.99 16.99
CA LYS A 29 -23.87 -8.72 17.79
C LYS A 29 -22.62 -9.06 17.01
N VAL A 30 -21.53 -8.35 17.30
CA VAL A 30 -20.20 -8.57 16.73
C VAL A 30 -19.20 -8.55 17.87
N ARG A 31 -18.26 -9.50 17.88
CA ARG A 31 -17.12 -9.50 18.80
C ARG A 31 -15.86 -9.99 18.09
N PRO A 32 -14.66 -9.73 18.62
CA PRO A 32 -13.43 -10.24 18.04
C PRO A 32 -13.34 -11.78 18.17
N ASP A 33 -12.81 -12.44 17.14
CA ASP A 33 -12.43 -13.85 17.23
C ASP A 33 -11.05 -13.99 17.88
N LYS A 34 -11.03 -14.54 19.10
CA LYS A 34 -9.80 -14.77 19.86
C LYS A 34 -8.91 -15.87 19.26
N SER A 35 -9.48 -16.78 18.47
CA SER A 35 -8.76 -17.90 17.86
C SER A 35 -8.17 -17.57 16.49
N ASN A 36 -8.48 -16.41 15.92
CA ASN A 36 -7.93 -16.01 14.63
C ASN A 36 -6.41 -15.78 14.75
N PRO A 37 -5.58 -16.44 13.93
CA PRO A 37 -4.12 -16.42 14.09
C PRO A 37 -3.48 -15.06 13.75
N ARG A 38 -4.18 -14.21 12.99
CA ARG A 38 -3.65 -12.91 12.55
C ARG A 38 -4.00 -11.79 13.53
N SER A 39 -5.23 -11.80 14.04
CA SER A 39 -5.71 -10.75 14.93
C SER A 39 -5.70 -11.11 16.40
N GLU A 40 -5.71 -12.40 16.78
CA GLU A 40 -5.62 -12.87 18.17
C GLU A 40 -6.60 -12.13 19.12
N GLY A 41 -7.86 -11.97 18.69
CA GLY A 41 -8.88 -11.24 19.45
C GLY A 41 -8.78 -9.71 19.38
N TYR A 42 -7.86 -9.12 18.61
CA TYR A 42 -7.87 -7.70 18.28
C TYR A 42 -8.93 -7.38 17.22
N ALA A 43 -9.72 -6.34 17.46
CA ALA A 43 -10.53 -5.71 16.43
C ALA A 43 -10.58 -4.19 16.65
N CYS A 44 -10.49 -3.42 15.56
CA CYS A 44 -10.69 -1.97 15.63
C CYS A 44 -12.18 -1.62 15.56
N ARG A 45 -12.50 -0.34 15.81
CA ARG A 45 -13.89 0.18 15.76
C ARG A 45 -14.58 -0.11 14.42
N LYS A 46 -13.85 -0.11 13.31
CA LYS A 46 -14.41 -0.42 11.98
C LYS A 46 -14.99 -1.84 11.94
N GLY A 47 -14.18 -2.84 12.35
CA GLY A 47 -14.59 -4.24 12.37
C GLY A 47 -15.72 -4.54 13.36
N LEU A 48 -15.75 -3.87 14.51
CA LEU A 48 -16.81 -4.05 15.50
C LEU A 48 -18.17 -3.48 15.05
N ASN A 49 -18.18 -2.54 14.09
CA ASN A 49 -19.38 -1.88 13.59
C ASN A 49 -19.87 -2.43 12.23
N ILE A 50 -19.44 -3.62 11.81
CA ILE A 50 -19.90 -4.21 10.53
C ILE A 50 -21.43 -4.36 10.43
N ALA A 51 -22.11 -4.59 11.56
CA ALA A 51 -23.57 -4.65 11.60
C ALA A 51 -24.21 -3.30 11.21
N HIS A 52 -23.62 -2.19 11.64
CA HIS A 52 -24.08 -0.85 11.29
C HIS A 52 -23.95 -0.60 9.78
N HIS A 53 -22.82 -0.99 9.17
CA HIS A 53 -22.61 -0.85 7.73
C HIS A 53 -23.56 -1.74 6.91
N GLN A 54 -23.81 -2.98 7.34
CA GLN A 54 -24.67 -3.93 6.63
C GLN A 54 -26.16 -3.54 6.65
N HIS A 55 -26.59 -2.87 7.72
CA HIS A 55 -28.00 -2.57 7.98
C HIS A 55 -28.35 -1.08 7.86
N HIS A 56 -27.47 -0.28 7.26
CA HIS A 56 -27.72 1.14 7.04
C HIS A 56 -29.00 1.36 6.22
N SER A 57 -29.78 2.40 6.56
CA SER A 57 -31.05 2.72 5.88
C SER A 57 -30.89 2.95 4.38
N ASP A 58 -29.75 3.53 4.01
CA ASP A 58 -29.46 3.93 2.62
C ASP A 58 -28.89 2.79 1.78
N ARG A 59 -28.82 1.56 2.33
CA ARG A 59 -28.33 0.41 1.58
C ARG A 59 -29.27 0.12 0.41
N LEU A 60 -28.70 0.11 -0.79
CA LEU A 60 -29.43 -0.24 -2.01
C LEU A 60 -29.92 -1.69 -1.95
N SER A 61 -31.21 -1.90 -2.14
CA SER A 61 -31.88 -3.21 -2.14
C SER A 61 -32.40 -3.63 -3.52
N SER A 62 -32.30 -2.76 -4.52
CA SER A 62 -32.74 -3.02 -5.89
C SER A 62 -31.89 -2.21 -6.88
N PRO A 63 -31.74 -2.66 -8.14
CA PRO A 63 -31.13 -1.86 -9.20
C PRO A 63 -31.89 -0.54 -9.42
N LEU A 64 -31.14 0.51 -9.70
CA LEU A 64 -31.66 1.85 -9.98
C LEU A 64 -31.23 2.29 -11.38
N LYS A 65 -32.18 2.77 -12.18
CA LYS A 65 -31.94 3.30 -13.53
C LYS A 65 -32.18 4.80 -13.55
N ARG A 66 -31.28 5.54 -14.18
CA ARG A 66 -31.42 7.00 -14.36
C ARG A 66 -32.40 7.30 -15.50
N THR A 67 -33.37 8.16 -15.25
CA THR A 67 -34.36 8.70 -16.19
C THR A 67 -34.22 10.22 -16.27
N ALA A 68 -35.10 10.88 -17.04
CA ALA A 68 -35.16 12.35 -17.08
C ALA A 68 -35.54 12.96 -15.71
N ASP A 69 -36.36 12.25 -14.93
CA ASP A 69 -36.95 12.74 -13.68
C ASP A 69 -36.21 12.23 -12.42
N GLY A 70 -35.15 11.43 -12.57
CA GLY A 70 -34.36 10.94 -11.44
C GLY A 70 -33.94 9.48 -11.57
N PHE A 71 -34.05 8.72 -10.48
CA PHE A 71 -33.75 7.29 -10.46
C PHE A 71 -35.03 6.48 -10.22
N GLU A 72 -35.28 5.49 -11.08
CA GLU A 72 -36.36 4.53 -10.94
C GLU A 72 -35.82 3.14 -10.54
N ARG A 73 -36.60 2.39 -9.76
CA ARG A 73 -36.28 0.99 -9.46
C ARG A 73 -36.64 0.11 -10.66
N ILE A 74 -35.75 -0.79 -11.03
CA ILE A 74 -35.99 -1.79 -12.09
C ILE A 74 -35.67 -3.20 -11.57
N SER A 75 -36.13 -4.22 -12.30
CA SER A 75 -35.79 -5.61 -11.97
C SER A 75 -34.33 -5.94 -12.29
N TRP A 76 -33.79 -6.97 -11.66
CA TRP A 76 -32.46 -7.50 -11.99
C TRP A 76 -32.38 -7.98 -13.44
N ASP A 77 -33.40 -8.68 -13.94
CA ASP A 77 -33.44 -9.15 -15.33
C ASP A 77 -33.38 -7.99 -16.32
N GLN A 78 -34.13 -6.92 -16.07
CA GLN A 78 -34.09 -5.72 -16.91
C GLN A 78 -32.70 -5.07 -16.86
N ALA A 79 -32.14 -4.88 -15.66
CA ALA A 79 -30.83 -4.25 -15.49
C ALA A 79 -29.72 -5.02 -16.23
N VAL A 80 -29.66 -6.34 -16.04
CA VAL A 80 -28.65 -7.20 -16.67
C VAL A 80 -28.82 -7.21 -18.19
N ASN A 81 -30.04 -7.35 -18.71
CA ASN A 81 -30.28 -7.39 -20.16
C ASN A 81 -29.95 -6.05 -20.84
N GLU A 82 -30.37 -4.92 -20.25
CA GLU A 82 -30.06 -3.59 -20.80
C GLU A 82 -28.56 -3.29 -20.77
N ILE A 83 -27.87 -3.60 -19.67
CA ILE A 83 -26.41 -3.39 -19.54
C ILE A 83 -25.67 -4.28 -20.55
N ALA A 84 -26.01 -5.57 -20.61
CA ALA A 84 -25.35 -6.49 -21.53
C ALA A 84 -25.59 -6.12 -23.00
N GLY A 85 -26.80 -5.68 -23.35
CA GLY A 85 -27.12 -5.18 -24.69
C GLY A 85 -26.30 -3.94 -25.05
N LYS A 86 -26.21 -2.96 -24.15
CA LYS A 86 -25.40 -1.75 -24.34
C LYS A 86 -23.91 -2.04 -24.47
N LEU A 87 -23.35 -2.91 -23.62
CA LEU A 87 -21.95 -3.30 -23.69
C LEU A 87 -21.60 -3.93 -25.04
N ARG A 88 -22.44 -4.86 -25.54
CA ARG A 88 -22.24 -5.45 -26.88
C ARG A 88 -22.30 -4.41 -27.99
N ALA A 89 -23.35 -3.58 -28.01
CA ALA A 89 -23.50 -2.55 -29.04
C ALA A 89 -22.31 -1.58 -29.08
N LEU A 90 -21.76 -1.21 -27.92
CA LEU A 90 -20.57 -0.35 -27.83
C LEU A 90 -19.32 -1.04 -28.37
N VAL A 91 -19.10 -2.31 -28.02
CA VAL A 91 -17.95 -3.08 -28.53
C VAL A 91 -18.07 -3.28 -30.04
N ASP A 92 -19.26 -3.57 -30.56
CA ASP A 92 -19.50 -3.72 -32.00
C ASP A 92 -19.21 -2.42 -32.76
N ALA A 93 -19.57 -1.26 -32.19
CA ALA A 93 -19.40 0.05 -32.82
C ALA A 93 -17.98 0.65 -32.67
N HIS A 94 -17.32 0.42 -31.53
CA HIS A 94 -16.09 1.13 -31.16
C HIS A 94 -14.90 0.22 -30.85
N GLY A 95 -15.10 -1.10 -30.90
CA GLY A 95 -14.12 -2.08 -30.46
C GLY A 95 -13.95 -2.13 -28.94
N PRO A 96 -13.19 -3.10 -28.43
CA PRO A 96 -13.15 -3.39 -26.99
C PRO A 96 -12.49 -2.31 -26.15
N ARG A 97 -11.66 -1.43 -26.75
CA ARG A 97 -10.98 -0.33 -26.06
C ARG A 97 -11.93 0.75 -25.53
N CYS A 98 -13.21 0.74 -25.91
CA CYS A 98 -14.22 1.64 -25.33
C CYS A 98 -14.63 1.23 -23.91
N LEU A 99 -14.24 0.05 -23.43
CA LEU A 99 -14.61 -0.47 -22.12
C LEU A 99 -13.49 -0.27 -21.10
N ALA A 100 -13.86 0.19 -19.91
CA ALA A 100 -13.01 0.22 -18.72
C ALA A 100 -13.76 -0.40 -17.53
N TYR A 101 -13.01 -0.98 -16.60
CA TYR A 101 -13.52 -1.52 -15.35
C TYR A 101 -12.88 -0.80 -14.17
N MET A 102 -13.71 -0.25 -13.27
CA MET A 102 -13.27 0.33 -12.01
C MET A 102 -13.74 -0.57 -10.86
N GLY A 103 -12.81 -1.26 -10.19
CA GLY A 103 -13.16 -2.17 -9.09
C GLY A 103 -12.07 -3.18 -8.73
N GLY A 104 -12.29 -3.96 -7.68
CA GLY A 104 -11.36 -5.02 -7.24
C GLY A 104 -10.10 -4.50 -6.53
N GLY A 105 -10.16 -3.29 -5.93
CA GLY A 105 -9.02 -2.68 -5.22
C GLY A 105 -8.97 -2.93 -3.71
N GLY A 106 -10.02 -3.51 -3.12
CA GLY A 106 -10.15 -3.68 -1.67
C GLY A 106 -10.42 -5.12 -1.22
N GLN A 107 -10.20 -5.38 0.07
CA GLN A 107 -10.71 -6.59 0.71
C GLN A 107 -12.24 -6.60 0.66
N GLY A 108 -12.85 -7.78 0.48
CA GLY A 108 -14.30 -7.88 0.26
C GLY A 108 -14.75 -7.71 -1.21
N CYS A 109 -13.89 -7.20 -2.09
CA CYS A 109 -14.15 -7.09 -3.54
C CYS A 109 -13.60 -8.30 -4.32
N HIS A 110 -13.40 -9.47 -3.69
CA HIS A 110 -12.76 -10.62 -4.35
C HIS A 110 -13.54 -11.13 -5.57
N PHE A 111 -14.87 -11.00 -5.55
CA PHE A 111 -15.72 -11.30 -6.71
C PHE A 111 -15.49 -10.34 -7.87
N GLU A 112 -15.21 -9.07 -7.62
CA GLU A 112 -14.90 -8.07 -8.65
C GLU A 112 -13.60 -8.42 -9.38
N ALA A 113 -12.57 -8.83 -8.64
CA ALA A 113 -11.31 -9.27 -9.24
C ALA A 113 -11.46 -10.60 -10.01
N ALA A 114 -12.19 -11.56 -9.46
CA ALA A 114 -12.37 -12.87 -10.08
C ALA A 114 -13.28 -12.84 -11.32
N PHE A 115 -14.38 -12.09 -11.28
CA PHE A 115 -15.40 -12.09 -12.33
C PHE A 115 -15.35 -10.83 -13.19
N GLY A 116 -15.28 -9.64 -12.59
CA GLY A 116 -15.30 -8.36 -13.31
C GLY A 116 -14.11 -8.18 -14.25
N VAL A 117 -12.88 -8.38 -13.73
CA VAL A 117 -11.66 -8.27 -14.54
C VAL A 117 -11.61 -9.35 -15.62
N ARG A 118 -12.08 -10.57 -15.34
CA ARG A 118 -12.14 -11.64 -16.34
C ARG A 118 -13.15 -11.34 -17.44
N LEU A 119 -14.31 -10.80 -17.09
CA LEU A 119 -15.32 -10.37 -18.06
C LEU A 119 -14.77 -9.26 -18.96
N LEU A 120 -14.09 -8.26 -18.38
CA LEU A 120 -13.43 -7.19 -19.14
C LEU A 120 -12.44 -7.76 -20.17
N ARG A 121 -11.56 -8.67 -19.72
CA ARG A 121 -10.56 -9.33 -20.58
C ARG A 121 -11.18 -10.21 -21.65
N ALA A 122 -12.25 -10.94 -21.31
CA ALA A 122 -13.00 -11.76 -22.26
C ALA A 122 -13.67 -10.91 -23.36
N MET A 123 -14.08 -9.69 -23.01
CA MET A 123 -14.57 -8.69 -23.97
C MET A 123 -13.43 -7.98 -24.72
N GLY A 124 -12.16 -8.38 -24.53
CA GLY A 124 -11.00 -7.84 -25.24
C GLY A 124 -10.42 -6.55 -24.66
N SER A 125 -10.89 -6.10 -23.48
CA SER A 125 -10.35 -4.92 -22.81
C SER A 125 -9.48 -5.27 -21.60
N PHE A 126 -8.48 -4.45 -21.35
CA PHE A 126 -7.56 -4.53 -20.22
C PHE A 126 -7.53 -3.23 -19.39
N TYR A 127 -8.43 -2.27 -19.63
CA TYR A 127 -8.48 -0.98 -18.93
C TYR A 127 -9.08 -1.19 -17.54
N HIS A 128 -8.25 -1.71 -16.64
CA HIS A 128 -8.61 -1.99 -15.25
C HIS A 128 -8.05 -0.90 -14.35
N TYR A 129 -8.96 -0.18 -13.68
CA TYR A 129 -8.67 0.83 -12.70
C TYR A 129 -9.17 0.35 -11.33
N ASN A 130 -8.45 0.71 -10.27
CA ASN A 130 -8.87 0.47 -8.89
C ASN A 130 -8.08 1.37 -7.93
N ALA A 131 -8.37 1.24 -6.63
CA ALA A 131 -7.66 1.98 -5.59
C ALA A 131 -6.14 1.70 -5.58
N LEU A 132 -5.70 0.47 -5.89
CA LEU A 132 -4.27 0.14 -5.97
C LEU A 132 -3.56 0.93 -7.08
N GLY A 133 -4.26 1.14 -8.20
CA GLY A 133 -3.82 1.99 -9.32
C GLY A 133 -3.43 3.40 -8.87
N GLN A 134 -4.27 3.97 -7.99
CA GLN A 134 -4.09 5.31 -7.41
C GLN A 134 -3.03 5.33 -6.30
N GLU A 135 -2.96 4.29 -5.49
CA GLU A 135 -2.23 4.31 -4.22
C GLU A 135 -0.82 3.73 -4.29
N LEU A 136 -0.56 2.70 -5.11
CA LEU A 136 0.63 1.84 -4.95
C LEU A 136 1.47 1.65 -6.23
N THR A 137 0.98 2.10 -7.39
CA THR A 137 1.64 1.82 -8.69
C THR A 137 3.06 2.38 -8.77
N GLY A 138 3.33 3.55 -8.20
CA GLY A 138 4.68 4.11 -8.14
C GLY A 138 5.67 3.20 -7.42
N GLU A 139 5.26 2.61 -6.30
CA GLU A 139 6.07 1.67 -5.52
C GLU A 139 6.22 0.33 -6.25
N PHE A 140 5.13 -0.23 -6.80
CA PHE A 140 5.19 -1.49 -7.54
C PHE A 140 6.09 -1.41 -8.76
N TRP A 141 6.08 -0.26 -9.45
CA TRP A 141 7.01 -0.02 -10.55
C TRP A 141 8.46 0.01 -10.04
N ALA A 142 8.74 0.80 -9.00
CA ALA A 142 10.08 0.93 -8.44
C ALA A 142 10.64 -0.42 -7.96
N TRP A 143 9.86 -1.21 -7.23
CA TRP A 143 10.22 -2.57 -6.84
C TRP A 143 10.37 -3.48 -8.05
N GLY A 144 9.48 -3.41 -9.04
CA GLY A 144 9.61 -4.21 -10.26
C GLY A 144 10.93 -3.96 -11.00
N ARG A 145 11.45 -2.73 -10.97
CA ARG A 145 12.77 -2.38 -11.51
C ARG A 145 13.93 -2.89 -10.65
N ALA A 146 13.74 -2.99 -9.34
CA ALA A 146 14.77 -3.46 -8.40
C ALA A 146 14.84 -4.99 -8.25
N THR A 147 13.69 -5.68 -8.23
CA THR A 147 13.57 -7.13 -7.96
C THR A 147 13.13 -7.93 -9.19
N GLY A 148 12.90 -7.26 -10.32
CA GLY A 148 12.58 -7.87 -11.61
C GLY A 148 11.09 -8.17 -11.85
N ARG A 149 10.23 -8.07 -10.83
CA ARG A 149 8.77 -8.25 -10.97
C ARG A 149 8.02 -7.28 -10.06
N GLN A 150 7.01 -6.61 -10.61
CA GLN A 150 6.25 -5.55 -9.90
C GLN A 150 5.51 -6.03 -8.64
N TYR A 151 5.10 -7.30 -8.60
CA TYR A 151 4.45 -7.91 -7.44
C TYR A 151 5.43 -8.44 -6.38
N LEU A 152 6.74 -8.29 -6.59
CA LEU A 152 7.80 -8.62 -5.63
C LEU A 152 8.27 -7.34 -4.93
N PHE A 153 7.38 -6.74 -4.15
CA PHE A 153 7.67 -5.55 -3.34
C PHE A 153 7.96 -5.93 -1.87
N GLY A 154 8.77 -5.11 -1.19
CA GLY A 154 9.19 -5.36 0.18
C GLY A 154 8.21 -4.81 1.22
N ILE A 155 7.99 -5.56 2.30
CA ILE A 155 7.27 -5.12 3.50
C ILE A 155 8.21 -5.18 4.71
N PRO A 156 8.05 -4.34 5.73
CA PRO A 156 8.91 -4.38 6.90
C PRO A 156 8.67 -5.66 7.72
N ASP A 157 9.76 -6.34 8.08
CA ASP A 157 9.79 -7.41 9.08
C ASP A 157 9.75 -6.83 10.49
N HIS A 158 8.58 -6.27 10.81
CA HIS A 158 8.30 -5.56 12.05
C HIS A 158 8.51 -6.42 13.30
N HIS A 159 8.50 -7.76 13.21
CA HIS A 159 8.73 -8.63 14.35
C HIS A 159 10.21 -8.78 14.73
N ASN A 160 11.12 -8.67 13.77
CA ASN A 160 12.55 -8.90 13.98
C ASN A 160 13.38 -7.60 13.93
N THR A 161 12.77 -6.47 13.58
CA THR A 161 13.44 -5.16 13.50
C THR A 161 13.71 -4.58 14.89
N ASP A 162 14.82 -3.88 15.04
CA ASP A 162 15.13 -3.05 16.22
C ASP A 162 14.72 -1.59 16.00
N VAL A 163 14.90 -1.09 14.77
CA VAL A 163 14.54 0.27 14.38
C VAL A 163 13.45 0.21 13.32
N LEU A 164 12.27 0.75 13.60
CA LEU A 164 11.18 0.84 12.62
C LEU A 164 11.07 2.29 12.13
N LEU A 165 11.40 2.50 10.86
CA LEU A 165 11.23 3.79 10.19
C LEU A 165 9.86 3.86 9.51
N ALA A 166 8.91 4.54 10.15
CA ALA A 166 7.60 4.84 9.60
C ALA A 166 7.65 6.14 8.76
N VAL A 167 7.38 6.07 7.46
CA VAL A 167 7.47 7.23 6.56
C VAL A 167 6.12 7.53 5.93
N GLY A 168 5.52 8.68 6.24
CA GLY A 168 4.19 9.05 5.75
C GLY A 168 3.09 8.10 6.24
N TRP A 169 3.30 7.43 7.37
CA TRP A 169 2.44 6.36 7.89
C TRP A 169 1.87 6.67 9.28
N ASN A 170 0.55 6.71 9.39
CA ASN A 170 -0.17 6.80 10.67
C ASN A 170 -0.82 5.46 11.06
N GLY A 171 0.01 4.48 11.42
CA GLY A 171 -0.41 3.14 11.85
C GLY A 171 -1.40 3.08 13.02
N MET A 172 -1.45 4.10 13.87
CA MET A 172 -2.46 4.20 14.92
C MET A 172 -3.89 4.37 14.36
N MET A 173 -4.02 4.81 13.11
CA MET A 173 -5.30 5.01 12.40
C MET A 173 -5.48 4.10 11.18
N SER A 174 -4.50 4.04 10.26
CA SER A 174 -4.59 3.25 9.01
C SER A 174 -4.31 1.76 9.23
N HIS A 175 -3.67 1.40 10.34
CA HIS A 175 -3.25 0.06 10.72
C HIS A 175 -2.12 -0.51 9.83
N GLN A 176 -2.33 -0.78 8.53
CA GLN A 176 -1.38 -1.37 7.56
C GLN A 176 -0.47 -2.55 8.01
N MET A 177 -0.65 -3.06 9.23
CA MET A 177 -0.04 -4.26 9.76
C MET A 177 -0.99 -4.91 10.77
N PRO A 178 -0.82 -6.22 11.07
CA PRO A 178 -1.66 -6.90 12.05
C PRO A 178 -1.57 -6.22 13.41
N GLN A 179 -2.73 -5.94 14.01
CA GLN A 179 -2.82 -5.40 15.38
C GLN A 179 -2.02 -4.11 15.61
N ALA A 180 -1.86 -3.28 14.57
CA ALA A 180 -0.95 -2.12 14.53
C ALA A 180 -0.89 -1.30 15.82
N ARG A 181 -2.04 -0.92 16.40
CA ARG A 181 -2.07 -0.16 17.68
C ARG A 181 -1.40 -0.91 18.83
N ARG A 182 -1.67 -2.21 18.99
CA ARG A 182 -1.03 -3.05 20.02
C ARG A 182 0.45 -3.26 19.73
N PHE A 183 0.81 -3.40 18.46
CA PHE A 183 2.21 -3.56 18.05
C PHE A 183 2.99 -2.28 18.35
N LEU A 184 2.58 -1.14 17.78
CA LEU A 184 3.27 0.14 17.92
C LEU A 184 3.37 0.59 19.37
N THR A 185 2.31 0.42 20.18
CA THR A 185 2.34 0.78 21.62
C THR A 185 3.35 -0.06 22.41
N ARG A 186 3.55 -1.34 22.02
CA ARG A 186 4.56 -2.20 22.67
C ARG A 186 5.96 -1.85 22.18
N PHE A 187 6.10 -1.69 20.87
CA PHE A 187 7.37 -1.36 20.22
C PHE A 187 7.93 -0.04 20.75
N SER A 188 7.10 1.00 20.91
CA SER A 188 7.52 2.30 21.44
C SER A 188 7.77 2.36 22.94
N LYS A 189 7.57 1.25 23.67
CA LYS A 189 7.83 1.14 25.11
C LYS A 189 8.98 0.19 25.41
N ASP A 190 9.48 -0.50 24.38
CA ASP A 190 10.56 -1.45 24.50
C ASP A 190 11.89 -0.68 24.42
N PRO A 191 12.71 -0.67 25.48
CA PRO A 191 13.94 0.11 25.53
C PRO A 191 15.00 -0.34 24.51
N ASP A 192 14.88 -1.55 23.96
CA ASP A 192 15.82 -2.08 22.96
C ASP A 192 15.41 -1.71 21.53
N LYS A 193 14.22 -1.13 21.36
CA LYS A 193 13.62 -0.76 20.07
C LYS A 193 13.58 0.75 19.89
N THR A 194 13.45 1.18 18.63
CA THR A 194 13.32 2.61 18.31
C THR A 194 12.32 2.81 17.17
N LEU A 195 11.22 3.49 17.48
CA LEU A 195 10.23 3.94 16.51
C LEU A 195 10.60 5.33 16.01
N VAL A 196 10.96 5.42 14.73
CA VAL A 196 11.22 6.69 14.05
C VAL A 196 10.04 6.98 13.12
N VAL A 197 9.44 8.17 13.24
CA VAL A 197 8.33 8.61 12.38
C VAL A 197 8.74 9.83 11.59
N ILE A 198 8.65 9.76 10.27
CA ILE A 198 8.75 10.90 9.35
C ILE A 198 7.33 11.23 8.90
N ASP A 199 6.77 12.32 9.43
CA ASP A 199 5.40 12.77 9.16
C ASP A 199 5.36 14.30 9.32
N PRO A 200 4.84 15.08 8.36
CA PRO A 200 4.73 16.53 8.51
C PRO A 200 3.87 16.94 9.72
N ARG A 201 2.98 16.07 10.19
CA ARG A 201 2.14 16.30 11.37
C ARG A 201 2.62 15.48 12.54
N LEU A 202 2.39 15.99 13.75
CA LEU A 202 2.44 15.18 14.97
C LEU A 202 1.21 14.26 15.05
N SER A 203 1.18 13.25 14.18
CA SER A 203 0.14 12.22 14.09
C SER A 203 0.13 11.31 15.32
N GLU A 204 -0.89 10.48 15.45
CA GLU A 204 -1.05 9.58 16.60
C GLU A 204 0.09 8.57 16.71
N THR A 205 0.65 8.12 15.58
CA THR A 205 1.89 7.34 15.58
C THR A 205 3.11 8.19 15.96
N ALA A 206 3.23 9.42 15.44
CA ALA A 206 4.34 10.31 15.79
C ALA A 206 4.38 10.68 17.28
N ARG A 207 3.21 10.84 17.94
CA ARG A 207 3.10 11.15 19.37
C ARG A 207 3.68 10.08 20.29
N ILE A 208 3.74 8.84 19.83
CA ILE A 208 4.30 7.73 20.59
C ILE A 208 5.70 7.34 20.10
N ALA A 209 6.24 8.00 19.08
CA ALA A 209 7.54 7.69 18.52
C ALA A 209 8.67 8.17 19.44
N ASP A 210 9.79 7.45 19.42
CA ASP A 210 11.02 7.87 20.09
C ASP A 210 11.64 9.08 19.36
N ILE A 211 11.54 9.10 18.03
CA ILE A 211 12.01 10.20 17.19
C ILE A 211 10.91 10.57 16.19
N HIS A 212 10.52 11.84 16.16
CA HIS A 212 9.63 12.41 15.14
C HIS A 212 10.40 13.44 14.31
N LEU A 213 10.50 13.20 13.00
CA LEU A 213 11.01 14.15 12.02
C LEU A 213 9.82 14.82 11.31
N ALA A 214 9.50 16.05 11.73
CA ALA A 214 8.42 16.86 11.17
C ALA A 214 8.80 17.47 9.81
N ILE A 215 8.91 16.61 8.79
CA ILE A 215 9.37 17.00 7.46
C ILE A 215 8.45 18.04 6.81
N ARG A 216 9.03 18.98 6.06
CA ARG A 216 8.27 19.86 5.15
C ARG A 216 7.53 19.02 4.09
N PRO A 217 6.21 19.18 3.91
CA PRO A 217 5.47 18.42 2.90
C PRO A 217 6.08 18.54 1.50
N GLY A 218 6.28 17.40 0.82
CA GLY A 218 6.79 17.35 -0.55
C GLY A 218 8.32 17.33 -0.67
N THR A 219 9.08 17.33 0.43
CA THR A 219 10.55 17.22 0.42
C THR A 219 11.06 15.80 0.72
N ASP A 220 10.21 14.77 0.64
CA ASP A 220 10.53 13.39 1.02
C ASP A 220 11.66 12.76 0.19
N ALA A 221 11.62 12.97 -1.14
CA ALA A 221 12.69 12.53 -2.03
C ALA A 221 14.03 13.23 -1.71
N LEU A 222 13.98 14.53 -1.37
CA LEU A 222 15.17 15.29 -1.00
C LEU A 222 15.76 14.78 0.31
N LEU A 223 14.92 14.53 1.33
CA LEU A 223 15.35 13.95 2.60
C LEU A 223 15.96 12.56 2.39
N THR A 224 15.30 11.69 1.62
CA THR A 224 15.78 10.32 1.40
C THR A 224 17.13 10.33 0.66
N ARG A 225 17.32 11.23 -0.32
CA ARG A 225 18.63 11.44 -0.97
C ARG A 225 19.68 11.93 0.02
N ALA A 226 19.34 12.87 0.90
CA ALA A 226 20.26 13.37 1.93
C ALA A 226 20.66 12.26 2.91
N MET A 227 19.72 11.42 3.34
CA MET A 227 20.00 10.29 4.21
C MET A 227 20.98 9.29 3.57
N ILE A 228 20.79 8.97 2.28
CA ILE A 228 21.73 8.12 1.54
C ILE A 228 23.12 8.76 1.47
N ALA A 229 23.20 10.06 1.13
CA ALA A 229 24.47 10.78 1.06
C ALA A 229 25.21 10.83 2.41
N ILE A 230 24.49 11.02 3.51
CA ILE A 230 25.05 10.96 4.87
C ILE A 230 25.62 9.57 5.15
N ILE A 231 24.85 8.51 4.89
CA ILE A 231 25.29 7.13 5.16
C ILE A 231 26.54 6.77 4.35
N LEU A 232 26.60 7.17 3.07
CA LEU A 232 27.76 6.94 2.21
C LEU A 232 28.97 7.78 2.64
N GLY A 233 28.76 9.06 2.98
CA GLY A 233 29.82 9.97 3.41
C GLY A 233 30.47 9.56 4.74
N GLU A 234 29.68 8.96 5.63
CA GLU A 234 30.14 8.44 6.93
C GLU A 234 30.69 7.01 6.84
N GLY A 235 30.57 6.35 5.68
CA GLY A 235 30.99 4.96 5.50
C GLY A 235 30.16 3.94 6.29
N TRP A 236 28.89 4.24 6.57
CA TRP A 236 27.97 3.34 7.29
C TRP A 236 27.26 2.33 6.37
N ASN A 237 27.47 2.39 5.06
CA ASN A 237 26.85 1.48 4.12
C ASN A 237 27.33 0.03 4.29
N ASP A 238 26.44 -0.92 4.00
CA ASP A 238 26.75 -2.35 4.05
C ASP A 238 27.45 -2.77 2.75
N THR A 239 28.78 -2.73 2.76
CA THR A 239 29.59 -3.00 1.57
C THR A 239 29.48 -4.47 1.12
N ASP A 240 29.45 -5.42 2.06
CA ASP A 240 29.32 -6.86 1.72
C ASP A 240 27.97 -7.15 1.06
N TYR A 241 26.88 -6.54 1.57
CA TYR A 241 25.58 -6.65 0.94
C TYR A 241 25.57 -6.04 -0.47
N ILE A 242 26.12 -4.84 -0.63
CA ILE A 242 26.18 -4.15 -1.93
C ILE A 242 26.93 -5.01 -2.95
N ASP A 243 28.10 -5.54 -2.59
CA ASP A 243 28.94 -6.34 -3.49
C ASP A 243 28.26 -7.64 -3.93
N ARG A 244 27.47 -8.26 -3.05
CA ARG A 244 26.82 -9.55 -3.31
C ARG A 244 25.44 -9.45 -3.97
N HIS A 245 24.70 -8.38 -3.70
CA HIS A 245 23.26 -8.33 -3.98
C HIS A 245 22.81 -7.12 -4.80
N VAL A 246 23.67 -6.12 -5.01
CA VAL A 246 23.30 -4.89 -5.72
C VAL A 246 24.05 -4.81 -7.06
N THR A 247 23.31 -4.50 -8.12
CA THR A 247 23.90 -4.23 -9.44
C THR A 247 23.77 -2.76 -9.79
N GLY A 248 24.80 -2.20 -10.45
CA GLY A 248 24.78 -0.82 -10.91
C GLY A 248 25.02 0.24 -9.83
N PHE A 249 25.46 -0.14 -8.63
CA PHE A 249 25.79 0.79 -7.54
C PHE A 249 26.77 1.89 -7.98
N GLU A 250 27.86 1.52 -8.66
CA GLU A 250 28.86 2.48 -9.16
C GLU A 250 28.30 3.49 -10.17
N LYS A 251 27.27 3.13 -10.95
CA LYS A 251 26.61 4.07 -11.87
C LYS A 251 25.76 5.10 -11.14
N MET A 252 25.33 4.74 -9.93
CA MET A 252 24.39 5.50 -9.13
C MET A 252 25.10 6.37 -8.08
N ARG A 253 26.22 5.90 -7.54
CA ARG A 253 27.04 6.57 -6.52
C ARG A 253 27.31 8.07 -6.81
N PRO A 254 27.60 8.51 -8.05
CA PRO A 254 27.81 9.92 -8.34
C PRO A 254 26.60 10.84 -8.07
N LEU A 255 25.39 10.28 -7.90
CA LEU A 255 24.21 11.06 -7.50
C LEU A 255 24.27 11.54 -6.04
N PHE A 256 25.15 10.96 -5.23
CA PHE A 256 25.32 11.31 -3.80
C PHE A 256 26.68 11.92 -3.51
N ASP A 257 27.66 11.66 -4.36
CA ASP A 257 28.98 12.30 -4.27
C ASP A 257 28.83 13.82 -4.38
N SER A 258 29.47 14.55 -3.47
CA SER A 258 29.43 16.02 -3.39
C SER A 258 28.01 16.62 -3.25
N PHE A 259 27.02 15.83 -2.84
CA PHE A 259 25.68 16.34 -2.50
C PHE A 259 25.70 17.02 -1.14
N ASP A 260 25.30 18.29 -1.08
CA ASP A 260 25.18 19.05 0.18
C ASP A 260 23.95 18.58 0.98
N ALA A 261 24.16 17.51 1.76
CA ALA A 261 23.12 16.90 2.57
C ALA A 261 22.64 17.83 3.70
N GLU A 262 23.51 18.69 4.24
CA GLU A 262 23.15 19.62 5.31
C GLU A 262 22.18 20.69 4.80
N ALA A 263 22.48 21.32 3.66
CA ALA A 263 21.56 22.26 3.02
C ALA A 263 20.24 21.59 2.62
N ALA A 264 20.28 20.34 2.14
CA ALA A 264 19.09 19.58 1.78
C ALA A 264 18.20 19.30 3.00
N VAL A 265 18.77 18.91 4.13
CA VAL A 265 18.05 18.68 5.40
C VAL A 265 17.42 19.98 5.91
N LYS A 266 18.14 21.12 5.77
CA LYS A 266 17.60 22.44 6.10
C LYS A 266 16.38 22.81 5.24
N VAL A 267 16.38 22.49 3.94
CA VAL A 267 15.19 22.67 3.06
C VAL A 267 14.02 21.81 3.52
N CYS A 268 14.30 20.61 4.01
CA CYS A 268 13.29 19.72 4.61
C CYS A 268 12.73 20.25 5.93
N GLY A 269 13.30 21.32 6.50
CA GLY A 269 12.88 21.90 7.77
C GLY A 269 13.26 21.05 8.99
N LEU A 270 14.33 20.25 8.86
CA LEU A 270 14.78 19.33 9.90
C LEU A 270 16.16 19.73 10.41
N ASP A 271 16.51 19.23 11.59
CA ASP A 271 17.83 19.36 12.19
C ASP A 271 18.79 18.31 11.59
N PHE A 272 20.00 18.74 11.22
CA PHE A 272 20.97 17.85 10.56
C PHE A 272 21.47 16.74 11.49
N ASP A 273 21.82 17.07 12.73
CA ASP A 273 22.34 16.09 13.68
C ASP A 273 21.30 15.04 14.03
N GLN A 274 20.03 15.44 14.17
CA GLN A 274 18.92 14.51 14.37
C GLN A 274 18.73 13.57 13.17
N VAL A 275 18.79 14.09 11.93
CA VAL A 275 18.70 13.26 10.72
C VAL A 275 19.91 12.32 10.60
N ARG A 276 21.11 12.81 10.88
CA ARG A 276 22.34 12.02 10.88
C ARG A 276 22.29 10.91 11.94
N HIS A 277 21.74 11.20 13.12
CA HIS A 277 21.50 10.19 14.15
C HIS A 277 20.54 9.09 13.68
N VAL A 278 19.43 9.46 13.04
CA VAL A 278 18.51 8.48 12.43
C VAL A 278 19.23 7.66 11.36
N CYS A 279 20.04 8.27 10.49
CA CYS A 279 20.83 7.57 9.48
C CYS A 279 21.77 6.53 10.12
N HIS A 280 22.44 6.90 11.22
CA HIS A 280 23.29 5.99 11.96
C HIS A 280 22.52 4.77 12.47
N LEU A 281 21.37 4.99 13.14
CA LEU A 281 20.51 3.92 13.65
C LEU A 281 20.05 2.96 12.54
N LEU A 282 19.64 3.50 11.38
CA LEU A 282 19.21 2.69 10.25
C LEU A 282 20.34 1.82 9.70
N ALA A 283 21.55 2.38 9.60
CA ALA A 283 22.68 1.68 9.00
C ALA A 283 23.34 0.66 9.95
N THR A 284 23.37 0.93 11.26
CA THR A 284 24.12 0.09 12.21
C THR A 284 23.27 -0.88 13.03
N ARG A 285 21.96 -0.65 13.16
CA ARG A 285 21.04 -1.59 13.83
C ARG A 285 20.16 -2.33 12.84
N LYS A 286 19.58 -3.46 13.28
CA LYS A 286 18.55 -4.18 12.50
C LYS A 286 17.37 -3.24 12.27
N SER A 287 17.19 -2.79 11.04
CA SER A 287 16.25 -1.73 10.73
C SER A 287 15.38 -2.07 9.53
N SER A 288 14.13 -1.63 9.58
CA SER A 288 13.16 -1.79 8.50
C SER A 288 12.40 -0.50 8.30
N MET A 289 11.82 -0.35 7.10
CA MET A 289 11.08 0.83 6.70
C MET A 289 9.65 0.49 6.31
N HIS A 290 8.71 1.28 6.81
CA HIS A 290 7.29 1.21 6.49
C HIS A 290 6.85 2.52 5.80
N PRO A 291 6.94 2.62 4.47
CA PRO A 291 6.27 3.69 3.74
C PRO A 291 4.75 3.42 3.65
N ASP A 292 3.93 4.47 3.65
CA ASP A 292 2.48 4.36 3.37
C ASP A 292 2.03 5.59 2.54
N LEU A 293 0.72 5.76 2.36
CA LEU A 293 0.09 6.71 1.43
C LEU A 293 0.61 8.15 1.49
N GLY A 294 1.15 8.62 2.62
CA GLY A 294 1.82 9.94 2.67
C GLY A 294 3.00 10.07 1.69
N ILE A 295 3.66 8.95 1.39
CA ILE A 295 4.69 8.83 0.34
C ILE A 295 4.09 8.33 -0.97
N LEU A 296 3.25 7.30 -0.91
CA LEU A 296 2.83 6.57 -2.11
C LEU A 296 1.86 7.39 -2.99
N MET A 297 1.19 8.38 -2.41
CA MET A 297 0.35 9.36 -3.13
C MET A 297 0.98 10.76 -3.23
N ASN A 298 2.29 10.89 -2.97
CA ASN A 298 3.03 12.13 -3.19
C ASN A 298 3.19 12.42 -4.70
N ARG A 299 3.31 13.70 -5.10
CA ARG A 299 3.58 14.13 -6.49
C ARG A 299 4.81 13.45 -7.12
N HIS A 300 5.79 13.06 -6.31
CA HIS A 300 7.03 12.41 -6.73
C HIS A 300 7.14 10.98 -6.17
N SER A 301 6.00 10.31 -5.89
CA SER A 301 5.96 9.01 -5.22
C SER A 301 6.91 7.98 -5.83
N THR A 302 6.93 7.83 -7.17
CA THR A 302 7.84 6.90 -7.86
C THR A 302 9.31 7.20 -7.56
N ALA A 303 9.73 8.46 -7.63
CA ALA A 303 11.11 8.85 -7.36
C ALA A 303 11.48 8.62 -5.89
N THR A 304 10.57 8.96 -4.96
CA THR A 304 10.75 8.70 -3.53
C THR A 304 10.86 7.20 -3.26
N SER A 305 9.99 6.37 -3.86
CA SER A 305 10.03 4.91 -3.72
C SER A 305 11.34 4.32 -4.27
N CYS A 306 11.85 4.80 -5.41
CA CYS A 306 13.17 4.40 -5.89
C CYS A 306 14.27 4.72 -4.88
N LEU A 307 14.31 5.96 -4.36
CA LEU A 307 15.29 6.36 -3.35
C LEU A 307 15.16 5.56 -2.05
N GLN A 308 13.94 5.22 -1.63
CA GLN A 308 13.67 4.39 -0.46
C GLN A 308 14.21 2.96 -0.63
N ILE A 309 14.03 2.37 -1.81
CA ILE A 309 14.62 1.05 -2.13
C ILE A 309 16.14 1.13 -2.12
N ILE A 310 16.71 2.20 -2.66
CA ILE A 310 18.16 2.43 -2.63
C ILE A 310 18.65 2.58 -1.19
N LEU A 311 17.98 3.37 -0.35
CA LEU A 311 18.33 3.53 1.06
C LEU A 311 18.36 2.17 1.77
N LEU A 312 17.34 1.33 1.53
CA LEU A 312 17.32 -0.03 2.07
C LEU A 312 18.49 -0.88 1.54
N ALA A 313 18.81 -0.79 0.25
CA ALA A 313 19.91 -1.55 -0.36
C ALA A 313 21.28 -1.11 0.17
N VAL A 314 21.51 0.20 0.31
CA VAL A 314 22.75 0.77 0.87
C VAL A 314 22.96 0.34 2.33
N CYS A 315 21.87 0.19 3.08
CA CYS A 315 21.91 -0.33 4.46
C CYS A 315 21.85 -1.86 4.55
N GLY A 316 21.83 -2.60 3.44
CA GLY A 316 21.73 -4.06 3.46
C GLY A 316 20.44 -4.59 4.09
N ARG A 317 19.30 -3.94 3.84
CA ARG A 317 18.01 -4.24 4.50
C ARG A 317 16.99 -4.97 3.63
N ILE A 318 17.26 -5.26 2.36
CA ILE A 318 16.30 -5.97 1.50
C ILE A 318 16.55 -7.48 1.58
N GLY A 319 15.50 -8.25 1.90
CA GLY A 319 15.56 -9.71 1.93
C GLY A 319 16.23 -10.31 3.18
N VAL A 320 16.40 -9.53 4.25
CA VAL A 320 17.06 -9.96 5.50
C VAL A 320 16.09 -9.91 6.70
N PRO A 321 16.23 -10.80 7.70
CA PRO A 321 15.43 -10.74 8.93
C PRO A 321 15.60 -9.41 9.66
N GLY A 322 14.49 -8.79 10.04
CA GLY A 322 14.45 -7.46 10.65
C GLY A 322 14.67 -6.30 9.68
N GLY A 323 14.84 -6.59 8.39
CA GLY A 323 14.82 -5.64 7.28
C GLY A 323 13.45 -5.53 6.61
N ASN A 324 13.44 -5.28 5.31
CA ASN A 324 12.27 -5.39 4.45
C ASN A 324 12.31 -6.72 3.70
N VAL A 325 11.30 -7.55 3.90
CA VAL A 325 11.17 -8.89 3.31
C VAL A 325 10.14 -8.89 2.18
N ILE A 326 10.34 -9.76 1.19
CA ILE A 326 9.38 -9.95 0.10
C ILE A 326 8.35 -10.99 0.55
N PRO A 327 7.05 -10.65 0.65
CA PRO A 327 6.05 -11.58 1.13
C PRO A 327 5.79 -12.69 0.10
N GLY A 328 5.73 -13.93 0.58
CA GLY A 328 5.25 -15.06 -0.21
C GLY A 328 3.76 -14.91 -0.52
N HIS A 329 3.34 -15.34 -1.71
CA HIS A 329 1.94 -15.26 -2.15
C HIS A 329 1.51 -16.56 -2.83
N LEU A 330 0.30 -17.03 -2.53
CA LEU A 330 -0.33 -18.13 -3.28
C LEU A 330 -0.77 -17.67 -4.67
N VAL A 331 -1.29 -16.44 -4.74
CA VAL A 331 -1.65 -15.74 -5.98
C VAL A 331 -1.13 -14.31 -5.84
N PRO A 332 -0.34 -13.79 -6.81
CA PRO A 332 0.09 -12.40 -6.78
C PRO A 332 -1.10 -11.44 -6.76
N ILE A 333 -0.94 -10.28 -6.11
CA ILE A 333 -1.98 -9.24 -6.06
C ILE A 333 -2.28 -8.62 -7.44
N GLY A 334 -1.35 -8.74 -8.40
CA GLY A 334 -1.52 -8.29 -9.78
C GLY A 334 -0.47 -8.90 -10.71
N SER A 335 -0.57 -8.59 -12.01
CA SER A 335 0.33 -9.14 -13.04
C SER A 335 1.59 -8.28 -13.22
N HIS A 336 2.73 -8.87 -13.57
CA HIS A 336 3.87 -8.07 -14.02
C HIS A 336 3.58 -7.47 -15.40
N SER A 337 3.58 -6.15 -15.48
CA SER A 337 3.31 -5.37 -16.69
C SER A 337 4.52 -4.50 -17.00
N ASP A 338 5.50 -5.05 -17.71
CA ASP A 338 6.75 -4.35 -18.03
C ASP A 338 6.48 -3.23 -19.05
N GLU A 339 6.76 -1.98 -18.69
CA GLU A 339 6.55 -0.84 -19.59
C GLU A 339 7.39 -0.90 -20.87
N ARG A 340 8.45 -1.72 -20.88
CA ARG A 340 9.34 -1.93 -22.03
C ARG A 340 8.80 -2.94 -23.02
N ASP A 341 7.83 -3.77 -22.62
CA ASP A 341 7.17 -4.70 -23.53
C ASP A 341 6.18 -3.91 -24.41
N PRO A 342 6.34 -3.88 -25.74
CA PRO A 342 5.44 -3.15 -26.64
C PRO A 342 4.01 -3.69 -26.62
N ARG A 343 3.77 -4.88 -26.07
CA ARG A 343 2.44 -5.47 -25.90
C ARG A 343 1.74 -4.96 -24.64
N THR A 344 2.46 -4.32 -23.72
CA THR A 344 1.87 -3.74 -22.52
C THR A 344 0.86 -2.68 -22.91
N TRP A 345 -0.37 -2.85 -22.43
CA TRP A 345 -1.45 -1.93 -22.75
C TRP A 345 -1.21 -0.57 -22.12
N ARG A 346 -1.57 0.48 -22.86
CA ARG A 346 -1.35 1.88 -22.50
C ARG A 346 -2.65 2.67 -22.54
N THR A 347 -2.78 3.66 -21.66
CA THR A 347 -3.93 4.58 -21.69
C THR A 347 -3.97 5.33 -23.02
N VAL A 348 -5.17 5.60 -23.52
CA VAL A 348 -5.34 6.24 -24.84
C VAL A 348 -4.85 7.70 -24.82
N ALA A 349 -5.09 8.43 -23.73
CA ALA A 349 -4.84 9.86 -23.66
C ALA A 349 -3.41 10.23 -23.25
N SER A 350 -2.82 9.48 -22.32
CA SER A 350 -1.51 9.80 -21.73
C SER A 350 -0.40 8.83 -22.10
N ASP A 351 -0.69 7.79 -22.89
CA ASP A 351 0.23 6.71 -23.25
C ASP A 351 0.90 6.03 -22.03
N TYR A 352 0.21 6.06 -20.88
CA TYR A 352 0.73 5.57 -19.62
C TYR A 352 0.60 4.05 -19.56
N PRO A 353 1.67 3.30 -19.23
CA PRO A 353 1.65 1.84 -19.19
C PRO A 353 0.87 1.32 -17.98
N ALA A 354 0.23 0.16 -18.13
CA ALA A 354 -0.29 -0.56 -16.96
C ALA A 354 0.87 -0.90 -16.00
N ILE A 355 0.63 -0.74 -14.70
CA ILE A 355 1.55 -1.17 -13.64
C ILE A 355 0.81 -2.15 -12.77
N MET A 356 1.40 -3.32 -12.55
CA MET A 356 0.76 -4.41 -11.83
C MET A 356 -0.58 -4.90 -12.44
N GLY A 357 -0.80 -4.61 -13.73
CA GLY A 357 -2.03 -4.92 -14.47
C GLY A 357 -3.17 -3.92 -14.28
N VAL A 358 -2.91 -2.80 -13.60
CA VAL A 358 -3.87 -1.72 -13.36
C VAL A 358 -3.32 -0.39 -13.87
N PHE A 359 -4.20 0.54 -14.15
CA PHE A 359 -3.85 1.90 -14.55
C PHE A 359 -4.07 2.88 -13.39
N PRO A 360 -3.19 3.88 -13.23
CA PRO A 360 -3.53 5.01 -12.39
C PRO A 360 -4.76 5.74 -12.98
N PRO A 361 -5.65 6.28 -12.15
CA PRO A 361 -6.81 7.03 -12.61
C PRO A 361 -6.46 8.31 -13.39
#